data_AF-A0A1V4VQL3-F1
#
_entry.id   AF-A0A1V4VQL3-F1
#
_cell.length_a   1.000
_cell.length_b   1.000
_cell.length_c   1.000
_cell.angle_alpha   90.00
_cell.angle_beta   90.00
_cell.angle_gamma   90.00
#
_symmetry.space_group_name_H-M   'P 1'
#
loop_
_entity.id
_entity.type
_entity.pdbx_description
1 polymer ?
#
loop_
_entity_poly.entity_id
_entity_poly.type
_entity_poly.pdbx_seq_one_letter_code
_entity_poly.pdbx_strand_id
1 'polypeptide(L)'
;MKPAPEHPVSKGYIRGEQIPEYVYSPDRIKYPMRWVNNTWERVSWDEALDYAASELTKIKEKYGPKTLAIFCAQWALKILRSGFSQRFKSANGTPNLL
;
A
#
# COMPACT_ATOMS: atom_id res chain seq x y z
N MET A 1 -1.63 -5.38 -23.28
CA MET A 1 -0.89 -4.11 -23.45
C MET A 1 -0.40 -4.07 -24.90
N LYS A 2 -0.63 -3.01 -25.68
CA LYS A 2 -0.21 -2.99 -27.10
C LYS A 2 1.18 -2.35 -27.22
N PRO A 3 2.16 -3.02 -27.84
CA PRO A 3 3.45 -2.40 -28.12
C PRO A 3 3.29 -1.29 -29.16
N ALA A 4 4.11 -0.24 -29.05
CA ALA A 4 4.20 0.88 -29.99
C ALA A 4 5.53 0.77 -30.76
N PRO A 5 5.54 0.17 -31.97
CA PRO A 5 6.77 -0.06 -32.75
C PRO A 5 7.54 1.23 -33.09
N GLU A 6 6.82 2.33 -33.28
CA GLU A 6 7.34 3.66 -33.60
C GLU A 6 7.98 4.38 -32.40
N HIS A 7 7.85 3.85 -31.18
CA HIS A 7 8.35 4.51 -29.99
C HIS A 7 9.89 4.61 -30.03
N PRO A 8 10.47 5.83 -29.96
CA PRO A 8 11.89 6.06 -30.27
C PRO A 8 12.86 5.32 -29.33
N VAL A 9 12.44 5.05 -28.10
CA VAL A 9 13.25 4.33 -27.09
C VAL A 9 12.96 2.83 -27.07
N SER A 10 11.73 2.41 -26.80
CA SER A 10 11.37 1.00 -26.62
C SER A 10 11.24 0.21 -27.91
N LYS A 11 11.01 0.85 -29.08
CA LYS A 11 10.84 0.17 -30.39
C LYS A 11 9.87 -1.01 -30.35
N GLY A 12 8.76 -0.85 -29.64
CA GLY A 12 7.77 -1.92 -29.44
C GLY A 12 8.10 -2.95 -28.36
N TYR A 13 9.23 -2.86 -27.66
CA TYR A 13 9.52 -3.75 -26.53
C TYR A 13 8.78 -3.30 -25.26
N ILE A 14 8.07 -4.22 -24.60
CA ILE A 14 7.33 -3.96 -23.37
C ILE A 14 7.87 -4.82 -22.22
N ARG A 15 8.17 -4.19 -21.08
CA ARG A 15 8.40 -4.91 -19.81
C ARG A 15 7.12 -4.85 -19.00
N GLY A 16 6.43 -5.98 -18.88
CA GLY A 16 5.11 -6.07 -18.23
C GLY A 16 4.09 -6.92 -18.95
N GLU A 17 4.52 -7.80 -19.85
CA GLU A 17 3.63 -8.70 -20.60
C GLU A 17 2.76 -9.57 -19.67
N GLN A 18 3.30 -9.95 -18.51
CA GLN A 18 2.60 -10.74 -17.49
C GLN A 18 1.72 -9.93 -16.55
N ILE A 19 1.67 -8.60 -16.64
CA ILE A 19 0.82 -7.76 -15.76
C ILE A 19 -0.66 -8.23 -15.74
N PRO A 20 -1.28 -8.61 -16.86
CA PRO A 20 -2.64 -9.13 -16.84
C PRO A 20 -2.80 -10.35 -15.92
N GLU A 21 -1.81 -11.24 -15.83
CA GLU A 21 -1.85 -12.41 -14.95
C GLU A 21 -1.91 -12.00 -13.48
N TYR A 22 -1.20 -10.94 -13.08
CA TYR A 22 -1.31 -10.38 -11.72
C TYR A 22 -2.66 -9.69 -11.47
N VAL A 23 -3.16 -8.92 -12.45
CA VAL A 23 -4.42 -8.16 -12.33
C VAL A 23 -5.63 -9.09 -12.22
N TYR A 24 -5.61 -10.19 -12.98
CA TYR A 24 -6.69 -11.17 -13.07
C TYR A 24 -6.40 -12.47 -12.29
N SER A 25 -5.34 -12.49 -11.48
CA SER A 25 -5.02 -13.64 -10.65
C SER A 25 -6.21 -14.04 -9.76
N PRO A 26 -6.52 -15.35 -9.64
CA PRO A 26 -7.53 -15.83 -8.71
C PRO A 26 -7.19 -15.48 -7.25
N ASP A 27 -5.89 -15.36 -6.93
CA ASP A 27 -5.37 -15.07 -5.58
C ASP A 27 -5.35 -13.58 -5.25
N ARG A 28 -5.75 -12.71 -6.19
CA ARG A 28 -5.75 -11.26 -5.96
C ARG A 28 -6.72 -10.92 -4.82
N ILE A 29 -6.21 -10.20 -3.81
CA ILE A 29 -7.03 -9.65 -2.72
C ILE A 29 -7.98 -8.59 -3.29
N LYS A 30 -9.29 -8.82 -3.15
CA LYS A 30 -10.36 -7.96 -3.68
C LYS A 30 -11.02 -7.09 -2.62
N TYR A 31 -10.90 -7.48 -1.35
CA TYR A 31 -11.57 -6.85 -0.22
C TYR A 31 -10.61 -6.75 0.98
N PRO A 32 -10.85 -5.82 1.91
CA PRO A 32 -10.19 -5.84 3.21
C PRO A 32 -10.42 -7.17 3.93
N MET A 33 -9.36 -7.68 4.55
CA MET A 33 -9.37 -8.95 5.27
C MET A 33 -8.80 -8.74 6.68
N ARG A 34 -9.31 -9.49 7.65
CA ARG A 34 -8.84 -9.51 9.03
C ARG A 34 -8.43 -10.94 9.42
N TRP A 35 -7.32 -11.07 10.14
CA TRP A 35 -6.88 -12.36 10.66
C TRP A 35 -7.55 -12.63 12.01
N VAL A 36 -8.42 -13.64 12.04
CA VAL A 36 -9.19 -14.05 13.22
C VAL A 36 -9.10 -15.57 13.35
N ASN A 37 -8.73 -16.07 14.53
CA ASN A 37 -8.69 -17.51 14.84
C ASN A 37 -7.95 -18.35 13.78
N ASN A 38 -6.77 -17.90 13.34
CA ASN A 38 -5.96 -18.54 12.30
C ASN A 38 -6.60 -18.61 10.90
N THR A 39 -7.56 -17.74 10.61
CA THR A 39 -8.21 -17.64 9.30
C THR A 39 -8.34 -16.18 8.85
N TRP A 40 -8.42 -15.95 7.54
CA TRP A 40 -8.71 -14.64 6.97
C TRP A 40 -10.21 -14.49 6.75
N GLU A 41 -10.81 -13.50 7.40
CA GLU A 41 -12.21 -13.14 7.24
C GLU A 41 -12.34 -11.81 6.50
N ARG A 42 -13.30 -11.72 5.58
CA ARG A 42 -13.57 -10.46 4.88
C ARG A 42 -14.26 -9.47 5.82
N VAL A 43 -13.81 -8.22 5.78
CA VAL A 43 -14.42 -7.11 6.52
C VAL A 43 -14.79 -5.96 5.58
N SER A 44 -15.58 -5.00 6.09
CA SER A 44 -15.88 -3.77 5.36
C SER A 44 -14.68 -2.83 5.34
N TRP A 45 -14.70 -1.84 4.43
CA TRP A 45 -13.67 -0.79 4.43
C TRP A 45 -13.72 0.06 5.69
N ASP A 46 -14.92 0.42 6.16
CA ASP A 46 -15.10 1.21 7.38
C ASP A 46 -14.51 0.47 8.59
N GLU A 47 -14.85 -0.82 8.76
CA GLU A 47 -14.31 -1.63 9.86
C GLU A 47 -12.78 -1.74 9.81
N ALA A 48 -12.20 -1.99 8.63
CA ALA A 48 -10.76 -2.12 8.47
C ALA A 48 -10.02 -0.81 8.81
N LEU A 49 -10.55 0.32 8.35
CA LEU A 49 -9.95 1.63 8.56
C LEU A 49 -10.14 2.10 10.01
N ASP A 50 -11.32 1.89 10.61
CA ASP A 50 -11.59 2.19 12.01
C ASP A 50 -10.68 1.39 12.93
N TYR A 51 -10.52 0.09 12.68
CA TYR A 51 -9.61 -0.76 13.44
C TYR A 51 -8.15 -0.29 13.35
N ALA A 52 -7.68 0.04 12.13
CA ALA A 52 -6.32 0.55 11.94
C ALA A 52 -6.13 1.88 12.67
N ALA A 53 -7.08 2.81 12.54
CA ALA A 53 -7.02 4.12 13.19
C ALA A 53 -7.06 4.00 14.72
N SER A 54 -7.90 3.12 15.27
CA SER A 54 -8.02 2.91 16.72
C SER A 54 -6.73 2.34 17.31
N GLU A 55 -6.14 1.32 16.70
CA GLU A 55 -4.93 0.68 17.23
C GLU A 55 -3.70 1.59 17.06
N LEU A 56 -3.56 2.28 15.93
CA LEU A 56 -2.49 3.27 15.75
C LEU A 56 -2.59 4.40 16.78
N THR A 57 -3.80 4.90 17.05
CA THR A 57 -4.04 5.95 18.06
C THR A 57 -3.70 5.46 19.46
N LYS A 58 -4.23 4.31 19.86
CA LYS A 58 -4.00 3.70 21.17
C LYS A 58 -2.52 3.44 21.46
N ILE A 59 -1.81 2.89 20.48
CA ILE A 59 -0.37 2.61 20.62
C ILE A 59 0.43 3.91 20.71
N LYS A 60 0.09 4.92 19.91
CA LYS A 60 0.68 6.26 19.95
C LYS A 60 0.44 6.96 21.29
N GLU A 61 -0.77 6.91 21.83
CA GLU A 61 -1.11 7.51 23.13
C GLU A 61 -0.35 6.83 24.27
N LYS A 62 -0.19 5.51 24.20
CA LYS A 62 0.47 4.72 25.26
C LYS A 62 2.00 4.83 25.26
N TYR A 63 2.64 4.86 24.08
CA TYR A 63 4.10 4.75 23.95
C TYR A 63 4.75 5.95 23.24
N GLY A 64 3.95 6.93 22.82
CA GLY A 64 4.41 8.08 22.06
C GLY A 64 4.55 7.81 20.55
N PRO A 65 4.69 8.87 19.75
CA PRO A 65 4.65 8.79 18.29
C PRO A 65 5.83 8.03 17.67
N LYS A 66 6.99 7.98 18.35
CA LYS A 66 8.18 7.26 17.87
C LYS A 66 8.01 5.74 17.80
N THR A 67 6.92 5.20 18.34
CA THR A 67 6.62 3.77 18.25
C THR A 67 6.05 3.38 16.88
N LEU A 68 5.45 4.34 16.16
CA LEU A 68 4.85 4.09 14.85
C LEU A 68 5.93 4.13 13.76
N ALA A 69 5.87 3.23 12.79
CA ALA A 69 6.73 3.24 11.61
C ALA A 69 5.89 3.07 10.34
N ILE A 70 6.26 3.81 9.30
CA ILE A 70 5.64 3.72 7.99
C ILE A 70 6.67 3.11 7.06
N PHE A 71 6.40 1.91 6.55
CA PHE A 71 7.24 1.28 5.55
C PHE A 71 6.58 1.39 4.18
N CYS A 72 7.34 1.78 3.17
CA CYS A 72 6.85 1.79 1.80
C CYS A 72 7.96 1.33 0.84
N ALA A 73 7.79 0.17 0.21
CA ALA A 73 8.70 -0.34 -0.82
C ALA A 73 8.52 0.39 -2.17
N GLN A 74 9.48 0.26 -3.12
CA GLN A 74 9.54 1.03 -4.37
C GLN A 74 9.07 0.28 -5.64
N TRP A 75 8.40 1.02 -6.55
CA TRP A 75 8.85 1.41 -7.92
C TRP A 75 7.73 1.95 -8.86
N ALA A 76 6.58 2.44 -8.35
CA ALA A 76 5.52 2.95 -9.26
C ALA A 76 5.23 4.46 -9.22
N LEU A 77 5.42 5.21 -8.12
CA LEU A 77 5.07 6.64 -8.10
C LEU A 77 5.97 7.45 -7.16
N LYS A 78 7.08 8.01 -7.67
CA LYS A 78 7.93 8.94 -6.89
C LYS A 78 7.17 10.18 -6.36
N ILE A 79 6.07 10.57 -7.00
CA ILE A 79 5.36 11.84 -6.72
C ILE A 79 4.23 11.66 -5.70
N LEU A 80 3.42 10.59 -5.77
CA LEU A 80 2.37 10.34 -4.76
C LEU A 80 2.94 9.79 -3.43
N ARG A 81 4.06 9.06 -3.51
CA ARG A 81 4.70 8.41 -2.35
C ARG A 81 5.43 9.38 -1.43
N SER A 82 5.95 10.50 -1.95
CA SER A 82 6.54 11.54 -1.08
C SER A 82 5.46 12.30 -0.34
N GLY A 83 4.38 12.71 -1.01
CA GLY A 83 3.32 13.52 -0.41
C GLY A 83 2.55 12.79 0.68
N PHE A 84 1.99 11.62 0.36
CA PHE A 84 1.17 10.88 1.32
C PHE A 84 2.01 10.40 2.51
N SER A 85 3.10 9.68 2.29
CA SER A 85 3.88 9.11 3.40
C SER A 85 4.51 10.19 4.27
N GLN A 86 4.98 11.31 3.70
CA GLN A 86 5.47 12.42 4.52
C GLN A 86 4.35 13.11 5.30
N ARG A 87 3.18 13.33 4.70
CA ARG A 87 2.03 13.92 5.41
C ARG A 87 1.50 13.00 6.50
N PHE A 88 1.39 11.70 6.22
CA PHE A 88 0.92 10.70 7.18
C PHE A 88 1.91 10.55 8.35
N LYS A 89 3.21 10.56 8.05
CA LYS A 89 4.28 10.64 9.05
C LYS A 89 4.13 11.88 9.93
N SER A 90 4.02 13.06 9.32
CA SER A 90 3.88 14.34 10.03
C SER A 90 2.60 14.40 10.86
N ALA A 91 1.46 13.95 10.33
CA ALA A 91 0.18 13.91 11.04
C ALA A 91 0.21 13.01 12.28
N ASN A 92 1.01 11.94 12.23
CA ASN A 92 1.20 11.04 13.37
C ASN A 92 2.40 11.43 14.26
N GLY A 93 3.15 12.48 13.91
CA GLY A 93 4.31 12.96 14.67
C GLY A 93 5.49 11.98 14.75
N THR A 94 5.49 10.90 13.97
CA THR A 94 6.56 9.90 14.00
C THR A 94 7.74 10.35 13.12
N PRO A 95 9.01 10.13 13.51
CA PRO A 95 10.13 10.32 12.60
C PRO A 95 10.36 9.13 11.66
N ASN A 96 9.71 7.98 11.91
CA ASN A 96 10.06 6.70 11.28
C ASN A 96 9.36 6.48 9.94
N LEU A 97 10.00 6.92 8.86
CA LEU A 97 9.65 6.53 7.49
C LEU A 97 10.77 5.66 6.93
N LEU A 98 10.44 4.40 6.66
CA LEU A 98 11.35 3.35 6.18
C LEU A 98 11.21 3.15 4.66
#